data_AF-A0A2H6JPW8-F1
#
_entry.id   AF-A0A2H6JPW8-F1
#
_cell.length_a   1.000
_cell.length_b   1.000
_cell.length_c   1.000
_cell.angle_alpha   90.00
_cell.angle_beta   90.00
_cell.angle_gamma   90.00
#
_symmetry.space_group_name_H-M   'P 1'
#
loop_
_entity.id
_entity.type
_entity.pdbx_description
1 polymer ?
#
loop_
_entity_poly.entity_id
_entity_poly.type
_entity_poly.pdbx_seq_one_letter_code
_entity_poly.pdbx_strand_id
1 'polypeptide(L)' 'MTEEDSKPDPERVAFLRALPLEVKQAITREEVNFFMSSGEIPESLYKKIKDHQSR' A
#
# COMPACT_ATOMS: atom_id res chain seq x y z
N MET A 1 -12.49 -10.55 -22.97
CA MET A 1 -11.91 -10.30 -21.63
C MET A 1 -11.89 -8.79 -21.49
N THR A 2 -12.91 -8.23 -20.85
CA THR A 2 -13.21 -6.79 -20.82
C THR A 2 -12.49 -6.12 -19.66
N GLU A 3 -11.64 -5.15 -20.01
CA GLU A 3 -11.46 -3.84 -19.37
C GLU A 3 -11.27 -3.77 -17.84
N GLU A 4 -10.02 -3.63 -17.37
CA GLU A 4 -9.67 -2.78 -16.22
C GLU A 4 -8.15 -2.48 -16.24
N ASP A 5 -7.71 -1.89 -17.35
CA ASP A 5 -6.34 -1.44 -17.53
C ASP A 5 -6.13 -0.09 -16.83
N SER A 6 -5.18 -0.05 -15.89
CA SER A 6 -4.41 1.14 -15.50
C SER A 6 -5.08 2.27 -14.70
N LYS A 7 -6.07 1.99 -13.83
CA LYS A 7 -6.39 2.93 -12.74
C LYS A 7 -6.04 2.29 -11.40
N PRO A 8 -5.16 2.89 -10.58
CA PRO A 8 -4.93 2.39 -9.24
C PRO A 8 -6.26 2.44 -8.49
N ASP A 9 -6.65 1.30 -7.93
CA ASP A 9 -7.88 1.17 -7.14
C ASP A 9 -8.01 2.36 -6.19
N PRO A 10 -9.12 3.12 -6.24
CA PRO A 10 -9.28 4.30 -5.39
C PRO A 10 -9.21 3.93 -3.90
N GLU A 11 -9.65 2.73 -3.54
CA GLU A 11 -9.52 2.19 -2.19
C GLU A 11 -8.06 1.94 -1.80
N ARG A 12 -7.24 1.44 -2.72
CA ARG A 12 -5.80 1.22 -2.50
C ARG A 12 -5.04 2.55 -2.34
N VAL A 13 -5.39 3.55 -3.15
CA VAL A 13 -4.84 4.91 -3.02
C VAL A 13 -5.27 5.54 -1.70
N ALA A 14 -6.54 5.39 -1.32
CA ALA A 14 -7.06 5.87 -0.05
C ALA A 14 -6.36 5.20 1.14
N PHE A 15 -6.13 3.89 1.07
CA PHE A 15 -5.38 3.14 2.08
C PHE A 15 -3.98 3.73 2.28
N LEU A 16 -3.19 3.86 1.21
CA LEU A 16 -1.84 4.45 1.28
C LEU A 16 -1.85 5.90 1.79
N ARG A 17 -2.89 6.68 1.48
CA ARG A 17 -3.08 8.03 2.00
C ARG A 17 -3.54 8.07 3.46
N ALA A 18 -4.25 7.06 3.93
CA ALA A 18 -4.66 6.92 5.32
C ALA A 18 -3.50 6.49 6.23
N LEU A 19 -2.41 5.96 5.66
CA LEU A 19 -1.25 5.56 6.44
C LEU A 19 -0.58 6.75 7.18
N PRO A 20 -0.04 6.52 8.38
CA PRO A 20 0.76 7.50 9.12
C PRO A 20 1.96 7.98 8.32
N LEU A 21 2.45 9.20 8.62
CA LEU A 21 3.61 9.78 7.93
C LEU A 21 4.85 8.89 8.05
N GLU A 22 5.11 8.33 9.24
CA GLU A 22 6.24 7.41 9.46
C GLU A 22 6.16 6.17 8.58
N VAL A 23 4.98 5.56 8.51
CA VAL A 23 4.76 4.41 7.64
C VAL A 23 5.00 4.84 6.18
N LYS A 24 4.40 5.95 5.72
CA LYS A 24 4.65 6.49 4.36
C LYS A 24 6.12 6.73 4.04
N GLN A 25 6.92 7.11 5.04
CA GLN A 25 8.37 7.27 4.87
C GLN A 25 9.12 5.93 4.89
N ALA A 26 8.61 4.93 5.61
CA ALA A 26 9.18 3.58 5.67
C ALA A 26 8.78 2.69 4.48
N ILE A 27 7.66 2.99 3.81
CA ILE A 27 7.17 2.27 2.64
C ILE A 27 8.04 2.60 1.43
N THR A 28 8.42 1.59 0.65
CA THR A 28 9.16 1.80 -0.61
C THR A 28 8.21 1.92 -1.80
N ARG A 29 8.68 2.54 -2.89
CA ARG A 29 7.93 2.59 -4.16
C ARG A 29 7.59 1.20 -4.69
N GLU A 30 8.45 0.22 -4.45
CA GLU A 30 8.21 -1.17 -4.84
C GLU A 30 7.02 -1.77 -4.12
N GLU A 31 6.91 -1.55 -2.80
CA GLU A 31 5.75 -2.01 -2.02
C GLU A 31 4.45 -1.31 -2.45
N VAL A 32 4.52 -0.01 -2.76
CA VAL A 32 3.39 0.74 -3.32
C VAL A 32 2.96 0.17 -4.67
N ASN A 33 3.90 -0.03 -5.59
CA ASN A 33 3.62 -0.58 -6.91
C ASN A 33 3.12 -2.01 -6.82
N PHE A 34 3.67 -2.82 -5.92
CA PHE A 34 3.23 -4.19 -5.69
C PHE A 34 1.80 -4.21 -5.14
N PHE A 35 1.47 -3.37 -4.16
CA PHE A 35 0.11 -3.26 -3.64
C PHE A 35 -0.87 -2.76 -4.72
N MET A 36 -0.46 -1.79 -5.53
CA MET A 36 -1.25 -1.30 -6.66
C MET A 36 -1.44 -2.35 -7.76
N SER A 37 -0.44 -3.20 -8.02
CA SER A 37 -0.45 -4.19 -9.10
C SER A 37 -1.04 -5.54 -8.69
N SER A 38 -0.50 -6.14 -7.64
CA SER A 38 -0.91 -7.47 -7.14
C SER A 38 -2.18 -7.43 -6.30
N GLY A 39 -2.53 -6.27 -5.72
CA GLY A 39 -3.65 -6.14 -4.78
C GLY A 39 -3.40 -6.75 -3.40
N GLU A 40 -2.24 -7.35 -3.21
CA GLU A 40 -1.80 -7.90 -1.93
C GLU A 40 -0.90 -6.91 -1.20
N ILE A 41 -1.13 -6.78 0.11
CA ILE A 41 -0.24 -6.03 0.98
C ILE A 41 0.98 -6.91 1.24
N PRO A 42 2.20 -6.50 0.83
CA PRO A 42 3.38 -7.30 1.11
C PRO A 42 3.62 -7.36 2.63
N GLU A 43 4.06 -8.51 3.14
CA GLU A 43 4.30 -8.70 4.59
C GLU A 43 5.24 -7.65 5.17
N SER A 44 6.22 -7.18 4.38
CA SER A 44 7.12 -6.08 4.75
C SER A 44 6.36 -4.77 5.02
N LEU A 45 5.39 -4.40 4.16
CA LEU A 45 4.53 -3.23 4.36
C LEU A 45 3.63 -3.40 5.59
N TYR A 46 2.98 -4.56 5.70
CA TYR A 46 2.11 -4.87 6.83
C TYR A 46 2.87 -4.80 8.16
N LYS A 47 4.10 -5.34 8.20
CA LYS A 47 4.93 -5.32 9.40
C LYS A 47 5.28 -3.89 9.82
N LYS A 48 5.62 -3.00 8.88
CA LYS A 48 5.88 -1.58 9.16
C LYS A 48 4.66 -0.85 9.71
N ILE A 49 3.48 -1.09 9.12
CA ILE A 49 2.21 -0.50 9.58
C ILE A 49 1.88 -0.98 11.01
N LYS A 50 2.00 -2.29 11.24
CA LYS A 50 1.70 -2.91 12.53
C LYS A 50 2.68 -2.49 13.62
N ASP A 51 3.96 -2.37 13.30
CA ASP A 51 5.00 -1.89 14.23
C ASP A 51 4.68 -0.47 14.70
N HIS A 52 4.25 0.39 13.78
CA HIS A 52 3.85 1.76 14.11
C HIS A 52 2.56 1.83 14.94
N GLN A 53 1.57 0.95 14.72
CA GLN A 53 0.33 0.90 15.51
C GLN A 53 0.51 0.29 16.91
N SER A 54 1.62 -0.43 17.16
CA SER A 54 1.93 -1.04 18.45
C SER A 54 2.75 -0.14 19.39
N ARG A 55 3.02 1.11 18.98
CA ARG A 55 3.82 2.08 19.73
C ARG A 55 2.96 3.15 20.37
#